data_AF-A0A7Y9SWY7-F1
#
_entry.id   AF-A0A7Y9SWY7-F1
#
_cell.length_a   1.000
_cell.length_b   1.000
_cell.length_c   1.000
_cell.angle_alpha   90.00
_cell.angle_beta   90.00
_cell.angle_gamma   90.00
#
_symmetry.space_group_name_H-M   'P 1'
#
loop_
_entity.id
_entity.type
_entity.pdbx_description
1 polymer ?
#
loop_
_entity_poly.entity_id
_entity_poly.type
_entity_poly.pdbx_seq_one_letter_code
_entity_poly.pdbx_strand_id
1 'polypeptide(L)'
;MIRSLFTLASALLPVAALVQSQPQAWPREVQAVYDELKAECRAGGGKFVPDRARFAVQTEVTGDGKPDWVVEYDAAHCSNQGYSAWCGTAGCMIAILGSGRGGLTEIFSNNVRGWEAVKLDRGGTGLGLSVHGTVCGSIGADMCLEVLRWDGRKWALAGRRRGTPEDIGTDGGEPALPPSPGHGARWQFGGTGAGAVAAVTGHPQFVALGLRCQPGGGLYMSVVPTKALRLPPAGRPLLIGFRSHGELTEATQQLMLEPGKPDFSGALDPAMQALLTGADADLAAYASTDGGDEWEEITYLSLAGSTAAIRSLEKQCPQVAAVSPAAKPGQSRAVPLPVGYYVDMRIGTCARPFGDGTLYLAEDRLVSPYNSCKFTSLKMVDGRNFRQTESCLDEDGRPTAGTTNYRVTGPRSFAVETYSEDWTWCPAAQLPAKARFYKGAGR
;
A
#
# COMPACT_ATOMS: atom_id res chain seq x y z
N MET A 1 68.46 -24.67 -39.50
CA MET A 1 67.96 -24.24 -38.17
C MET A 1 67.26 -22.90 -38.36
N ILE A 2 65.94 -22.90 -38.56
CA ILE A 2 65.13 -21.70 -38.82
C ILE A 2 64.09 -21.65 -37.69
N ARG A 3 64.22 -20.66 -36.80
CA ARG A 3 63.32 -20.42 -35.67
C ARG A 3 62.16 -19.55 -36.15
N SER A 4 60.95 -20.11 -36.16
CA SER A 4 59.70 -19.39 -36.38
C SER A 4 59.35 -18.54 -35.14
N LEU A 5 59.20 -17.23 -35.35
CA LEU A 5 58.61 -16.28 -34.42
C LEU A 5 57.09 -16.35 -34.53
N PHE A 6 56.41 -16.81 -33.48
CA PHE A 6 54.97 -16.64 -33.31
C PHE A 6 54.73 -15.32 -32.55
N THR A 7 54.19 -14.34 -33.25
CA THR A 7 53.64 -13.10 -32.67
C THR A 7 52.22 -13.35 -32.18
N LEU A 8 52.04 -13.39 -30.85
CA LEU A 8 50.73 -13.36 -30.20
C LEU A 8 50.23 -11.91 -30.11
N ALA A 9 49.31 -11.54 -30.99
CA ALA A 9 48.56 -10.29 -30.88
C ALA A 9 47.50 -10.44 -29.77
N SER A 10 47.74 -9.83 -28.61
CA SER A 10 46.72 -9.70 -27.55
C SER A 10 45.72 -8.61 -27.94
N ALA A 11 44.52 -9.03 -28.33
CA ALA A 11 43.39 -8.13 -28.52
C ALA A 11 42.86 -7.68 -27.14
N LEU A 12 43.22 -6.46 -26.74
CA LEU A 12 42.59 -5.75 -25.63
C LEU A 12 41.18 -5.32 -26.07
N LEU A 13 40.15 -6.04 -25.64
CA LEU A 13 38.76 -5.60 -25.74
C LEU A 13 38.54 -4.43 -24.78
N PRO A 14 38.00 -3.29 -25.24
CA PRO A 14 37.59 -2.22 -24.34
C PRO A 14 36.35 -2.70 -23.57
N VAL A 15 36.51 -2.87 -22.25
CA VAL A 15 35.38 -3.01 -21.33
C VAL A 15 34.66 -1.67 -21.30
N ALA A 16 33.65 -1.50 -22.16
CA ALA A 16 32.69 -0.42 -22.03
C ALA A 16 31.92 -0.66 -20.72
N ALA A 17 32.35 0.02 -19.65
CA ALA A 17 31.59 0.08 -18.42
C ALA A 17 30.24 0.71 -18.75
N LEU A 18 29.18 -0.09 -18.68
CA LEU A 18 27.81 0.40 -18.61
C LEU A 18 27.73 1.25 -17.33
N VAL A 19 27.88 2.56 -17.47
CA VAL A 19 27.52 3.51 -16.42
C VAL A 19 26.00 3.40 -16.28
N GLN A 20 25.55 2.53 -15.37
CA GLN A 20 24.19 2.58 -14.89
C GLN A 20 24.01 3.97 -14.25
N SER A 21 23.16 4.80 -14.85
CA SER A 21 22.76 6.08 -14.27
C SER A 21 22.14 5.80 -12.90
N GLN A 22 22.94 5.95 -11.84
CA GLN A 22 22.40 6.00 -10.49
C GLN A 22 21.41 7.16 -10.45
N PRO A 23 20.23 7.01 -9.80
CA PRO A 23 19.34 8.13 -9.56
C PRO A 23 20.15 9.27 -8.95
N GLN A 24 19.98 10.49 -9.47
CA GLN A 24 20.68 11.64 -8.93
C GLN A 24 20.34 11.75 -7.45
N ALA A 25 21.35 11.64 -6.59
CA ALA A 25 21.14 11.74 -5.16
C ALA A 25 20.62 13.14 -4.84
N TRP A 26 19.42 13.20 -4.27
CA TRP A 26 18.85 14.45 -3.83
C TRP A 26 19.65 15.03 -2.65
N PRO A 27 19.68 16.37 -2.51
CA PRO A 27 20.13 17.00 -1.28
C PRO A 27 19.35 16.46 -0.07
N ARG A 28 19.98 16.46 1.11
CA ARG A 28 19.36 15.93 2.34
C ARG A 28 18.01 16.58 2.65
N GLU A 29 17.82 17.87 2.31
CA GLU A 29 16.59 18.60 2.57
C GLU A 29 15.45 18.14 1.66
N VAL A 30 15.74 17.87 0.38
CA VAL A 30 14.77 17.28 -0.55
C VAL A 30 14.44 15.85 -0.13
N GLN A 31 15.46 15.08 0.26
CA GLN A 31 15.28 13.71 0.77
C GLN A 31 14.41 13.68 2.03
N ALA A 32 14.54 14.67 2.91
CA ALA A 32 13.72 14.78 4.12
C ALA A 32 12.23 14.98 3.78
N VAL A 33 11.91 15.83 2.80
CA VAL A 33 10.51 16.00 2.33
C VAL A 33 9.97 14.69 1.77
N TYR A 34 10.76 14.00 0.93
CA TYR A 34 10.36 12.69 0.40
C TYR A 34 10.09 11.65 1.48
N ASP A 35 10.98 11.57 2.47
CA ASP A 35 10.85 10.62 3.58
C ASP A 35 9.67 10.96 4.50
N GLU A 36 9.34 12.24 4.66
CA GLU A 36 8.15 12.70 5.38
C GLU A 36 6.86 12.23 4.69
N LEU A 37 6.70 12.50 3.39
CA LEU A 37 5.51 12.07 2.64
C LEU A 37 5.33 10.56 2.63
N LYS A 38 6.44 9.84 2.50
CA LYS A 38 6.47 8.38 2.60
C LYS A 38 6.03 7.91 3.98
N ALA A 39 6.52 8.55 5.05
CA ALA A 39 6.14 8.22 6.42
C ALA A 39 4.66 8.52 6.68
N GLU A 40 4.14 9.65 6.21
CA GLU A 40 2.73 10.03 6.32
C GLU A 40 1.81 9.01 5.63
N CYS A 41 2.12 8.65 4.38
CA CYS A 41 1.35 7.66 3.64
C CYS A 41 1.29 6.32 4.37
N ARG A 42 2.44 5.86 4.89
CA ARG A 42 2.51 4.60 5.65
C ARG A 42 1.81 4.67 6.99
N ALA A 43 1.89 5.79 7.69
CA ALA A 43 1.19 5.99 8.96
C ALA A 43 -0.34 5.92 8.77
N GLY A 44 -0.83 6.35 7.60
CA GLY A 44 -2.23 6.15 7.19
C GLY A 44 -2.56 4.72 6.73
N GLY A 45 -1.59 3.80 6.68
CA GLY A 45 -1.77 2.43 6.19
C GLY A 45 -1.75 2.28 4.66
N GLY A 46 -1.31 3.31 3.92
CA GLY A 46 -1.21 3.28 2.46
C GLY A 46 0.17 2.85 1.96
N LYS A 47 0.23 2.51 0.66
CA LYS A 47 1.47 2.28 -0.08
C LYS A 47 1.94 3.54 -0.78
N PHE A 48 3.18 3.94 -0.51
CA PHE A 48 3.78 5.12 -1.14
C PHE A 48 4.33 4.77 -2.53
N VAL A 49 3.78 5.40 -3.56
CA VAL A 49 4.08 5.19 -4.98
C VAL A 49 4.71 6.45 -5.57
N PRO A 50 6.04 6.52 -5.74
CA PRO A 50 6.73 7.72 -6.18
C PRO A 50 7.11 7.68 -7.66
N ASP A 51 6.90 8.78 -8.37
CA ASP A 51 7.63 9.15 -9.58
C ASP A 51 8.89 9.94 -9.17
N ARG A 52 9.97 9.21 -8.87
CA ARG A 52 11.23 9.85 -8.43
C ARG A 52 11.83 10.78 -9.47
N ALA A 53 11.52 10.64 -10.76
CA ALA A 53 12.07 11.51 -11.79
C ALA A 53 11.41 12.90 -11.75
N ARG A 54 10.10 12.95 -11.49
CA ARG A 54 9.35 14.21 -11.35
C ARG A 54 9.34 14.77 -9.93
N PHE A 55 9.52 13.94 -8.91
CA PHE A 55 9.34 14.35 -7.51
C PHE A 55 10.15 15.57 -7.10
N ALA A 56 11.40 15.67 -7.55
CA ALA A 56 12.19 16.85 -7.30
C ALA A 56 13.12 17.15 -8.47
N VAL A 57 12.96 18.33 -9.04
CA VAL A 57 13.75 18.81 -10.17
C VAL A 57 14.58 20.01 -9.78
N GLN A 58 15.84 20.02 -10.21
CA GLN A 58 16.74 21.15 -9.99
C GLN A 58 16.45 22.22 -11.04
N THR A 59 15.92 23.37 -10.61
CA THR A 59 15.51 24.46 -11.50
C THR A 59 15.82 25.81 -10.86
N GLU A 60 16.48 26.70 -11.59
CA GLU A 60 16.65 28.10 -11.16
C GLU A 60 15.32 28.84 -11.27
N VAL A 61 14.76 29.30 -10.16
CA VAL A 61 13.50 30.09 -10.14
C VAL A 61 13.63 31.41 -9.39
N THR A 62 14.69 31.57 -8.58
CA THR A 62 14.95 32.79 -7.80
C THR A 62 15.70 33.87 -8.59
N GLY A 63 16.43 33.50 -9.64
CA GLY A 63 17.23 34.44 -10.43
C GLY A 63 18.49 34.93 -9.71
N ASP A 64 18.92 34.23 -8.65
CA ASP A 64 20.17 34.52 -7.92
C ASP A 64 21.39 33.78 -8.51
N GLY A 65 21.15 32.93 -9.51
CA GLY A 65 22.17 32.18 -10.24
C GLY A 65 22.63 30.91 -9.53
N LYS A 66 21.90 30.47 -8.50
CA LYS A 66 22.13 29.20 -7.80
C LYS A 66 20.92 28.29 -7.96
N PRO A 67 21.15 27.00 -8.25
CA PRO A 67 20.04 26.08 -8.47
C PRO A 67 19.12 25.97 -7.25
N ASP A 68 17.82 26.13 -7.50
CA ASP A 68 16.77 25.78 -6.54
C ASP A 68 16.28 24.34 -6.81
N TRP A 69 15.55 23.78 -5.85
CA TRP A 69 14.88 22.48 -6.00
C TRP A 69 13.38 22.68 -5.91
N VAL A 70 12.65 22.30 -6.96
CA VAL A 70 11.20 22.28 -6.95
C VAL A 70 10.74 20.87 -6.67
N VAL A 71 10.01 20.69 -5.57
CA VAL A 71 9.44 19.43 -5.11
C VAL A 71 7.96 19.40 -5.48
N GLU A 72 7.57 18.40 -6.27
CA GLU A 72 6.22 18.19 -6.80
C GLU A 72 5.53 17.07 -6.03
N TYR A 73 4.51 17.40 -5.24
CA TYR A 73 3.87 16.40 -4.37
C TYR A 73 2.94 15.48 -5.16
N ASP A 74 2.46 15.90 -6.35
CA ASP A 74 1.67 15.08 -7.29
C ASP A 74 2.50 14.01 -7.99
N ALA A 75 3.84 14.13 -7.93
CA ALA A 75 4.74 13.05 -8.32
C ALA A 75 4.85 11.95 -7.25
N ALA A 76 4.02 11.99 -6.21
CA ALA A 76 3.80 10.87 -5.31
C ALA A 76 2.32 10.57 -5.17
N HIS A 77 1.99 9.29 -5.14
CA HIS A 77 0.65 8.77 -4.93
C HIS A 77 0.64 7.89 -3.67
N CYS A 78 -0.39 8.03 -2.84
CA CYS A 78 -0.60 7.11 -1.73
C CYS A 78 -1.79 6.20 -2.03
N SER A 79 -1.51 4.90 -2.25
CA SER A 79 -2.30 3.83 -1.65
C SER A 79 -3.79 4.04 -1.51
N ASN A 80 -4.14 4.52 -0.32
CA ASN A 80 -5.47 4.67 0.24
C ASN A 80 -6.12 6.03 -0.04
N GLN A 81 -5.33 7.07 -0.31
CA GLN A 81 -5.74 8.47 -0.44
C GLN A 81 -5.64 8.99 -1.89
N GLY A 82 -5.08 8.22 -2.82
CA GLY A 82 -4.89 8.68 -4.18
C GLY A 82 -3.84 9.79 -4.28
N TYR A 83 -3.91 10.56 -5.36
CA TYR A 83 -3.21 11.84 -5.50
C TYR A 83 -3.76 12.93 -4.58
N SER A 84 -4.97 12.74 -4.04
CA SER A 84 -5.62 13.73 -3.17
C SER A 84 -4.95 13.92 -1.80
N ALA A 85 -4.01 13.05 -1.42
CA ALA A 85 -3.25 13.18 -0.17
C ALA A 85 -2.59 14.56 -0.03
N TRP A 86 -2.12 15.14 -1.14
CA TRP A 86 -1.42 16.42 -1.17
C TRP A 86 -1.95 17.38 -2.25
N CYS A 87 -3.14 17.07 -2.77
CA CYS A 87 -3.80 17.84 -3.82
C CYS A 87 -5.22 18.22 -3.40
N GLY A 88 -5.66 19.41 -3.82
CA GLY A 88 -7.02 19.89 -3.62
C GLY A 88 -7.55 20.60 -4.86
N THR A 89 -8.68 21.29 -4.73
CA THR A 89 -9.30 22.04 -5.84
C THR A 89 -8.41 23.17 -6.38
N ALA A 90 -7.47 23.65 -5.54
CA ALA A 90 -6.47 24.63 -5.89
C ALA A 90 -5.25 24.05 -6.64
N GLY A 91 -5.24 22.74 -6.90
CA GLY A 91 -4.12 22.01 -7.45
C GLY A 91 -3.30 21.29 -6.37
N CYS A 92 -2.10 20.86 -6.74
CA CYS A 92 -1.22 20.06 -5.90
C CYS A 92 -0.18 20.92 -5.21
N MET A 93 0.27 20.48 -4.03
CA MET A 93 1.31 21.20 -3.32
C MET A 93 2.64 21.13 -4.08
N ILE A 94 3.32 22.26 -4.18
CA ILE A 94 4.74 22.30 -4.50
C ILE A 94 5.49 22.95 -3.35
N ALA A 95 6.73 22.51 -3.14
CA ALA A 95 7.68 23.20 -2.27
C ALA A 95 8.92 23.59 -3.08
N ILE A 96 9.47 24.78 -2.84
CA ILE A 96 10.70 25.23 -3.48
C ILE A 96 11.74 25.43 -2.39
N LEU A 97 12.84 24.68 -2.50
CA LEU A 97 13.98 24.78 -1.62
C LEU A 97 15.08 25.59 -2.32
N GLY A 98 15.35 26.80 -1.82
CA GLY A 98 16.38 27.69 -2.36
C GLY A 98 17.63 27.74 -1.49
N SER A 99 18.72 28.25 -2.06
CA SER A 99 20.01 28.35 -1.37
C SER A 99 20.00 29.35 -0.20
N GLY A 100 20.12 28.85 1.03
CA GLY A 100 20.21 29.63 2.28
C GLY A 100 21.60 29.64 2.94
N ARG A 101 21.73 30.28 4.11
CA ARG A 101 23.02 30.43 4.84
C ARG A 101 23.61 29.11 5.38
N GLY A 102 22.83 28.04 5.43
CA GLY A 102 23.22 26.75 6.04
C GLY A 102 22.86 25.52 5.21
N GLY A 103 22.56 25.71 3.93
CA GLY A 103 22.01 24.69 3.04
C GLY A 103 20.74 25.17 2.36
N LEU A 104 19.99 24.23 1.77
CA LEU A 104 18.70 24.53 1.18
C LEU A 104 17.67 24.84 2.27
N THR A 105 16.78 25.78 2.00
CA THR A 105 15.66 26.12 2.89
C THR A 105 14.40 26.32 2.08
N GLU A 106 13.25 25.92 2.62
CA GLU A 106 11.96 26.21 1.97
C GLU A 106 11.77 27.73 1.85
N ILE A 107 11.62 28.18 0.62
CA ILE A 107 11.36 29.59 0.27
C ILE A 107 9.98 29.78 -0.34
N PHE A 108 9.29 28.70 -0.71
CA PHE A 108 7.93 28.69 -1.22
C PHE A 108 7.25 27.36 -0.88
N SER A 109 5.99 27.40 -0.47
CA SER A 109 5.12 26.24 -0.38
C SER A 109 3.67 26.67 -0.60
N ASN A 110 2.98 26.08 -1.58
CA ASN A 110 1.59 26.38 -1.87
C ASN A 110 0.95 25.31 -2.78
N ASN A 111 -0.38 25.26 -2.81
CA ASN A 111 -1.12 24.52 -3.83
C ASN A 111 -1.17 25.32 -5.13
N VAL A 112 -0.72 24.70 -6.22
CA VAL A 112 -0.71 25.26 -7.56
C VAL A 112 -1.22 24.22 -8.55
N ARG A 113 -1.81 24.68 -9.65
CA ARG A 113 -2.22 23.86 -10.80
C ARG A 113 -1.09 23.65 -11.80
N GLY A 114 -0.02 24.42 -11.68
CA GLY A 114 1.18 24.31 -12.50
C GLY A 114 2.19 25.38 -12.13
N TRP A 115 3.44 25.16 -12.51
CA TRP A 115 4.53 26.09 -12.30
C TRP A 115 5.51 26.04 -13.47
N GLU A 116 6.25 27.14 -13.67
CA GLU A 116 7.37 27.19 -14.62
C GLU A 116 8.38 28.25 -14.21
N ALA A 117 9.64 28.08 -14.63
CA ALA A 117 10.64 29.14 -14.57
C ALA A 117 10.41 30.12 -15.73
N VAL A 118 10.13 31.39 -15.42
CA VAL A 118 9.84 32.42 -16.43
C VAL A 118 10.94 33.47 -16.51
N LYS A 119 11.02 34.16 -17.65
CA LYS A 119 11.88 35.34 -17.82
C LYS A 119 11.12 36.60 -17.42
N LEU A 120 11.78 37.46 -16.64
CA LEU A 120 11.22 38.73 -16.20
C LEU A 120 11.59 39.87 -17.16
N ASP A 121 10.71 40.88 -17.29
CA ASP A 121 10.86 42.00 -18.23
C ASP A 121 12.17 42.80 -18.12
N ARG A 122 12.82 42.78 -16.94
CA ARG A 122 14.09 43.48 -16.66
C ARG A 122 15.31 42.57 -16.72
N GLY A 123 15.17 41.38 -17.30
CA GLY A 123 16.16 40.30 -17.20
C GLY A 123 16.07 39.59 -15.85
N GLY A 124 16.61 38.37 -15.81
CA GLY A 124 16.53 37.47 -14.66
C GLY A 124 15.42 36.41 -14.81
N THR A 125 15.40 35.49 -13.85
CA THR A 125 14.44 34.40 -13.77
C THR A 125 13.44 34.68 -12.64
N GLY A 126 12.20 34.26 -12.83
CA GLY A 126 11.16 34.28 -11.81
C GLY A 126 10.34 32.98 -11.85
N LEU A 127 9.32 32.93 -11.01
CA LEU A 127 8.42 31.79 -10.87
C LEU A 127 7.05 32.15 -11.47
N GLY A 128 6.68 31.48 -12.55
CA GLY A 128 5.32 31.50 -13.09
C GLY A 128 4.48 30.43 -12.39
N LEU A 129 3.27 30.79 -11.96
CA LEU A 129 2.34 29.88 -11.28
C LEU A 129 0.97 29.94 -11.94
N SER A 130 0.36 28.77 -12.10
CA SER A 130 -1.08 28.64 -12.34
C SER A 130 -1.75 28.29 -11.01
N VAL A 131 -2.66 29.14 -10.53
CA VAL A 131 -3.34 28.99 -9.25
C VAL A 131 -4.86 29.05 -9.42
N HIS A 132 -5.59 28.78 -8.34
CA HIS A 132 -7.06 28.81 -8.34
C HIS A 132 -7.60 30.19 -8.76
N GLY A 133 -8.66 30.21 -9.59
CA GLY A 133 -9.24 31.44 -10.15
C GLY A 133 -9.71 32.47 -9.12
N THR A 134 -10.01 32.05 -7.89
CA THR A 134 -10.37 32.95 -6.77
C THR A 134 -9.28 33.97 -6.46
N VAL A 135 -8.01 33.68 -6.75
CA VAL A 135 -6.89 34.63 -6.58
C VAL A 135 -7.02 35.85 -7.49
N CYS A 136 -7.71 35.69 -8.63
CA CYS A 136 -8.02 36.75 -9.59
C CYS A 136 -9.47 37.26 -9.47
N GLY A 137 -10.22 36.84 -8.44
CA GLY A 137 -11.63 37.20 -8.26
C GLY A 137 -12.61 36.42 -9.15
N SER A 138 -12.19 35.27 -9.68
CA SER A 138 -13.03 34.38 -10.49
C SER A 138 -13.63 33.24 -9.65
N ILE A 139 -14.50 32.43 -10.25
CA ILE A 139 -15.21 31.33 -9.60
C ILE A 139 -15.07 30.01 -10.37
N GLY A 140 -15.28 28.88 -9.70
CA GLY A 140 -15.27 27.57 -10.36
C GLY A 140 -13.89 27.11 -10.83
N ALA A 141 -13.83 26.55 -12.04
CA ALA A 141 -12.61 25.95 -12.62
C ALA A 141 -11.63 26.96 -13.22
N ASP A 142 -11.95 28.26 -13.20
CA ASP A 142 -11.10 29.32 -13.75
C ASP A 142 -9.68 29.28 -13.16
N MET A 143 -8.69 29.68 -13.97
CA MET A 143 -7.29 29.79 -13.56
C MET A 143 -6.83 31.24 -13.40
N CYS A 144 -5.92 31.46 -12.47
CA CYS A 144 -5.24 32.73 -12.28
C CYS A 144 -3.75 32.49 -12.46
N LEU A 145 -3.09 33.33 -13.25
CA LEU A 145 -1.67 33.23 -13.51
C LEU A 145 -0.94 34.31 -12.71
N GLU A 146 0.07 33.91 -11.95
CA GLU A 146 0.94 34.79 -11.20
C GLU A 146 2.38 34.67 -11.69
N VAL A 147 3.08 35.80 -11.73
CA VAL A 147 4.54 35.83 -11.88
C VAL A 147 5.11 36.40 -10.61
N LEU A 148 5.96 35.63 -9.95
CA LEU A 148 6.66 36.01 -8.73
C LEU A 148 8.14 36.26 -9.02
N ARG A 149 8.69 37.26 -8.35
CA ARG A 149 10.12 37.58 -8.35
C ARG A 149 10.66 37.44 -6.94
N TRP A 150 11.79 36.77 -6.80
CA TRP A 150 12.51 36.69 -5.54
C TRP A 150 13.29 37.99 -5.29
N ASP A 151 13.18 38.56 -4.07
CA ASP A 151 13.91 39.77 -3.67
C ASP A 151 15.15 39.49 -2.80
N GLY A 152 15.51 38.22 -2.63
CA GLY A 152 16.57 37.77 -1.72
C GLY A 152 16.04 37.36 -0.34
N ARG A 153 14.77 37.62 -0.03
CA ARG A 153 14.15 37.29 1.27
C ARG A 153 12.73 36.73 1.14
N LYS A 154 11.95 37.21 0.17
CA LYS A 154 10.57 36.78 -0.07
C LYS A 154 10.22 36.88 -1.55
N TRP A 155 9.14 36.20 -1.90
CA TRP A 155 8.50 36.37 -3.20
C TRP A 155 7.68 37.66 -3.24
N ALA A 156 7.85 38.42 -4.31
CA ALA A 156 7.08 39.61 -4.62
C ALA A 156 6.32 39.40 -5.94
N LEU A 157 5.04 39.75 -5.95
CA LEU A 157 4.22 39.70 -7.15
C LEU A 157 4.77 40.67 -8.21
N ALA A 158 5.15 40.13 -9.36
CA ALA A 158 5.61 40.89 -10.52
C ALA A 158 4.49 41.04 -11.57
N GLY A 159 3.56 40.09 -11.63
CA GLY A 159 2.39 40.16 -12.50
C GLY A 159 1.28 39.21 -12.06
N ARG A 160 0.03 39.57 -12.35
CA ARG A 160 -1.14 38.70 -12.15
C ARG A 160 -2.16 38.96 -13.26
N ARG A 161 -2.70 37.89 -13.84
CA ARG A 161 -3.81 37.97 -14.80
C ARG A 161 -4.69 36.74 -14.71
N ARG A 162 -5.94 36.84 -15.16
CA ARG A 162 -6.77 35.65 -15.42
C ARG A 162 -6.14 34.89 -16.58
N GLY A 163 -6.09 33.56 -16.46
CA GLY A 163 -5.70 32.75 -17.60
C GLY A 163 -6.79 32.75 -18.66
N THR A 164 -6.39 32.53 -19.90
CA THR A 164 -7.26 32.37 -21.06
C THR A 164 -7.19 30.92 -21.55
N PRO A 165 -8.11 30.46 -22.41
CA PRO A 165 -8.06 29.12 -22.97
C PRO A 165 -6.71 28.78 -23.64
N GLU A 166 -6.01 29.79 -24.17
CA GLU A 166 -4.69 29.63 -24.78
C GLU A 166 -3.57 29.34 -23.76
N ASP A 167 -3.77 29.70 -22.49
CA ASP A 167 -2.84 29.38 -21.41
C ASP A 167 -2.99 27.96 -20.89
N ILE A 168 -4.11 27.31 -21.22
CA ILE A 168 -4.26 25.87 -21.05
C ILE A 168 -3.42 25.25 -22.16
N GLY A 169 -2.14 25.00 -21.88
CA GLY A 169 -1.29 24.23 -22.79
C GLY A 169 -2.00 22.95 -23.21
N THR A 170 -1.67 22.41 -24.39
CA THR A 170 -2.26 21.17 -24.91
C THR A 170 -2.10 19.96 -23.99
N ASP A 171 -1.24 20.09 -22.97
CA ASP A 171 -0.83 19.05 -22.04
C ASP A 171 -1.39 19.27 -20.61
N GLY A 172 -2.17 20.34 -20.39
CA GLY A 172 -2.62 20.80 -19.07
C GLY A 172 -3.95 20.22 -18.55
N GLY A 173 -4.60 19.35 -19.32
CA GLY A 173 -5.59 18.45 -18.75
C GLY A 173 -4.84 17.29 -18.15
N GLU A 174 -5.06 16.97 -16.87
CA GLU A 174 -4.77 15.63 -16.35
C GLU A 174 -5.26 14.66 -17.44
N PRO A 175 -4.36 13.93 -18.14
CA PRO A 175 -4.79 13.00 -19.15
C PRO A 175 -5.77 12.12 -18.41
N ALA A 176 -7.05 12.14 -18.80
CA ALA A 176 -8.00 11.20 -18.26
C ALA A 176 -7.29 9.87 -18.36
N LEU A 177 -6.97 9.26 -17.20
CA LEU A 177 -6.21 8.02 -17.16
C LEU A 177 -6.83 7.16 -18.24
N PRO A 178 -6.06 6.77 -19.29
CA PRO A 178 -6.63 6.08 -20.43
C PRO A 178 -7.48 4.97 -19.82
N PRO A 179 -8.78 4.87 -20.18
CA PRO A 179 -9.68 3.95 -19.52
C PRO A 179 -8.95 2.62 -19.45
N SER A 180 -8.73 2.13 -18.21
CA SER A 180 -8.00 0.91 -17.92
C SER A 180 -8.30 -0.08 -19.03
N PRO A 181 -7.34 -0.50 -19.89
CA PRO A 181 -7.64 -1.13 -21.17
C PRO A 181 -8.30 -2.50 -20.99
N GLY A 182 -9.57 -2.54 -20.55
CA GLY A 182 -10.17 -3.61 -19.76
C GLY A 182 -9.62 -4.94 -20.19
N HIS A 183 -8.60 -5.41 -19.49
CA HIS A 183 -7.74 -6.43 -20.04
C HIS A 183 -8.62 -7.67 -20.13
N GLY A 184 -8.87 -8.13 -21.36
CA GLY A 184 -9.67 -9.33 -21.64
C GLY A 184 -9.07 -10.61 -21.05
N ALA A 185 -7.97 -10.49 -20.31
CA ALA A 185 -7.41 -11.52 -19.46
C ALA A 185 -8.49 -12.05 -18.49
N ARG A 186 -8.60 -13.37 -18.44
CA ARG A 186 -9.55 -14.08 -17.59
C ARG A 186 -8.80 -15.13 -16.80
N TRP A 187 -9.26 -15.36 -15.59
CA TRP A 187 -8.79 -16.48 -14.79
C TRP A 187 -9.25 -17.78 -15.41
N GLN A 188 -8.31 -18.70 -15.52
CA GLN A 188 -8.52 -20.04 -16.04
C GLN A 188 -8.09 -21.05 -14.99
N PHE A 189 -8.82 -22.16 -14.94
CA PHE A 189 -8.45 -23.32 -14.13
C PHE A 189 -7.98 -24.45 -15.05
N GLY A 190 -6.89 -25.11 -14.67
CA GLY A 190 -6.36 -26.25 -15.39
C GLY A 190 -5.59 -27.22 -14.49
N GLY A 191 -5.38 -28.44 -14.96
CA GLY A 191 -4.67 -29.50 -14.24
C GLY A 191 -5.54 -30.25 -13.23
N THR A 192 -4.92 -31.16 -12.48
CA THR A 192 -5.56 -32.01 -11.46
C THR A 192 -4.62 -32.28 -10.28
N GLY A 193 -5.18 -32.53 -9.10
CA GLY A 193 -4.42 -32.83 -7.88
C GLY A 193 -3.33 -31.79 -7.58
N ALA A 194 -2.11 -32.23 -7.31
CA ALA A 194 -0.98 -31.35 -7.00
C ALA A 194 -0.52 -30.46 -8.17
N GLY A 195 -0.90 -30.79 -9.40
CA GLY A 195 -0.61 -30.00 -10.61
C GLY A 195 -1.72 -29.02 -10.99
N ALA A 196 -2.78 -28.92 -10.19
CA ALA A 196 -3.89 -28.01 -10.43
C ALA A 196 -3.47 -26.54 -10.20
N VAL A 197 -3.92 -25.66 -11.09
CA VAL A 197 -3.61 -24.22 -11.06
C VAL A 197 -4.86 -23.42 -11.45
N ALA A 198 -5.07 -22.29 -10.76
CA ALA A 198 -5.98 -21.23 -11.19
C ALA A 198 -5.14 -19.99 -11.48
N ALA A 199 -5.09 -19.49 -12.71
CA ALA A 199 -4.22 -18.38 -13.08
C ALA A 199 -4.85 -17.44 -14.09
N VAL A 200 -4.39 -16.20 -14.09
CA VAL A 200 -4.60 -15.22 -15.14
C VAL A 200 -3.28 -15.01 -15.89
N THR A 201 -3.37 -14.95 -17.21
CA THR A 201 -2.23 -14.82 -18.13
C THR A 201 -2.45 -13.64 -19.08
N GLY A 202 -1.37 -13.15 -19.70
CA GLY A 202 -1.44 -12.05 -20.66
C GLY A 202 -1.48 -10.66 -20.02
N HIS A 203 -1.01 -10.55 -18.77
CA HIS A 203 -0.80 -9.26 -18.11
C HIS A 203 0.55 -8.66 -18.56
N PRO A 204 0.70 -7.32 -18.73
CA PRO A 204 1.94 -6.75 -19.24
C PRO A 204 3.18 -7.05 -18.38
N GLN A 205 3.02 -7.09 -17.05
CA GLN A 205 4.11 -7.33 -16.08
C GLN A 205 4.20 -8.78 -15.60
N PHE A 206 3.22 -9.63 -15.92
CA PHE A 206 3.22 -11.03 -15.50
C PHE A 206 2.91 -11.94 -16.69
N VAL A 207 3.80 -12.89 -16.97
CA VAL A 207 3.49 -14.00 -17.89
C VAL A 207 2.29 -14.77 -17.35
N ALA A 208 2.31 -15.03 -16.04
CA ALA A 208 1.20 -15.61 -15.31
C ALA A 208 1.20 -15.12 -13.85
N LEU A 209 0.01 -14.91 -13.31
CA LEU A 209 -0.24 -14.75 -11.88
C LEU A 209 -1.34 -15.73 -11.50
N GLY A 210 -1.11 -16.53 -10.46
CA GLY A 210 -2.08 -17.56 -10.12
C GLY A 210 -1.86 -18.21 -8.77
N LEU A 211 -2.76 -19.15 -8.48
CA LEU A 211 -2.79 -19.98 -7.30
C LEU A 211 -2.55 -21.44 -7.68
N ARG A 212 -1.88 -22.18 -6.81
CA ARG A 212 -1.69 -23.63 -6.92
C ARG A 212 -1.81 -24.31 -5.56
N CYS A 213 -2.04 -25.62 -5.55
CA CYS A 213 -2.11 -26.34 -4.28
C CYS A 213 -0.75 -26.38 -3.55
N GLN A 214 -0.79 -26.19 -2.24
CA GLN A 214 0.38 -26.35 -1.37
C GLN A 214 0.60 -27.83 -1.00
N PRO A 215 1.84 -28.35 -1.07
CA PRO A 215 2.18 -29.62 -0.45
C PRO A 215 1.90 -29.58 1.07
N GLY A 216 0.99 -30.42 1.54
CA GLY A 216 0.54 -30.42 2.94
C GLY A 216 -0.75 -29.64 3.21
N GLY A 217 -1.39 -29.08 2.17
CA GLY A 217 -2.69 -28.42 2.22
C GLY A 217 -2.61 -26.88 2.23
N GLY A 218 -3.66 -26.24 1.70
CA GLY A 218 -3.71 -24.79 1.45
C GLY A 218 -3.35 -24.39 0.01
N LEU A 219 -3.25 -23.08 -0.22
CA LEU A 219 -2.95 -22.48 -1.52
C LEU A 219 -1.62 -21.72 -1.48
N TYR A 220 -0.86 -21.80 -2.56
CA TYR A 220 0.28 -20.93 -2.83
C TYR A 220 -0.09 -19.94 -3.93
N MET A 221 0.26 -18.67 -3.74
CA MET A 221 0.32 -17.71 -4.84
C MET A 221 1.65 -17.87 -5.57
N SER A 222 1.61 -17.76 -6.89
CA SER A 222 2.77 -17.80 -7.77
C SER A 222 2.68 -16.66 -8.78
N VAL A 223 3.80 -16.01 -9.02
CA VAL A 223 3.97 -14.95 -10.02
C VAL A 223 5.15 -15.30 -10.90
N VAL A 224 4.91 -15.28 -12.21
CA VAL A 224 5.93 -15.42 -13.24
C VAL A 224 6.14 -14.04 -13.86
N PRO A 225 7.19 -13.30 -13.47
CA PRO A 225 7.38 -11.93 -13.90
C PRO A 225 7.79 -11.83 -15.38
N THR A 226 7.40 -10.75 -16.05
CA THR A 226 8.02 -10.36 -17.33
C THR A 226 9.24 -9.46 -17.08
N LYS A 227 9.97 -9.10 -18.14
CA LYS A 227 11.07 -8.13 -18.05
C LYS A 227 10.62 -6.71 -17.67
N ALA A 228 9.32 -6.42 -17.76
CA ALA A 228 8.76 -5.12 -17.40
C ALA A 228 8.65 -4.94 -15.88
N LEU A 229 8.59 -6.04 -15.11
CA LEU A 229 8.55 -5.95 -13.66
C LEU A 229 9.96 -5.78 -13.10
N ARG A 230 10.18 -4.75 -12.29
CA ARG A 230 11.40 -4.64 -11.49
C ARG A 230 11.44 -5.77 -10.46
N LEU A 231 12.59 -6.44 -10.34
CA LEU A 231 12.76 -7.56 -9.41
C LEU A 231 13.57 -7.16 -8.17
N PRO A 232 13.28 -7.77 -7.00
CA PRO A 232 14.06 -7.54 -5.79
C PRO A 232 15.49 -8.10 -5.90
N PRO A 233 16.45 -7.58 -5.11
CA PRO A 233 17.76 -8.20 -4.97
C PRO A 233 17.66 -9.67 -4.53
N ALA A 234 18.69 -10.47 -4.87
CA ALA A 234 18.72 -11.88 -4.52
C ALA A 234 18.51 -12.11 -3.00
N GLY A 235 17.63 -13.04 -2.65
CA GLY A 235 17.28 -13.37 -1.27
C GLY A 235 16.29 -12.41 -0.59
N ARG A 236 15.86 -11.33 -1.26
CA ARG A 236 14.78 -10.45 -0.79
C ARG A 236 13.43 -10.88 -1.38
N PRO A 237 12.32 -10.70 -0.64
CA PRO A 237 10.99 -11.00 -1.16
C PRO A 237 10.56 -9.98 -2.23
N LEU A 238 9.74 -10.44 -3.16
CA LEU A 238 8.86 -9.57 -3.95
C LEU A 238 7.56 -9.40 -3.17
N LEU A 239 7.14 -8.16 -2.92
CA LEU A 239 5.83 -7.87 -2.37
C LEU A 239 4.88 -7.51 -3.50
N ILE A 240 3.70 -8.12 -3.52
CA ILE A 240 2.62 -7.78 -4.44
C ILE A 240 1.41 -7.36 -3.61
N GLY A 241 0.92 -6.15 -3.84
CA GLY A 241 -0.27 -5.62 -3.19
C GLY A 241 -1.43 -5.53 -4.16
N PHE A 242 -2.65 -5.73 -3.65
CA PHE A 242 -3.87 -5.41 -4.39
C PHE A 242 -4.82 -4.59 -3.55
N ARG A 243 -5.52 -3.67 -4.22
CA ARG A 243 -6.56 -2.84 -3.62
C ARG A 243 -7.88 -3.03 -4.37
N SER A 244 -8.96 -3.25 -3.60
CA SER A 244 -10.34 -3.21 -4.09
C SER A 244 -10.78 -1.77 -4.30
N HIS A 245 -11.47 -1.50 -5.40
CA HIS A 245 -12.07 -0.20 -5.67
C HIS A 245 -13.41 -0.03 -4.95
N GLY A 246 -14.24 -1.08 -4.89
CA GLY A 246 -15.55 -1.02 -4.25
C GLY A 246 -15.51 -1.06 -2.73
N GLU A 247 -14.70 -1.95 -2.16
CA GLU A 247 -14.63 -2.17 -0.70
C GLU A 247 -13.52 -1.36 -0.03
N LEU A 248 -12.62 -0.74 -0.81
CA LEU A 248 -11.44 -0.01 -0.34
C LEU A 248 -10.52 -0.83 0.56
N THR A 249 -10.64 -2.16 0.49
CA THR A 249 -9.78 -3.10 1.19
C THR A 249 -8.49 -3.32 0.42
N GLU A 250 -7.42 -3.63 1.15
CA GLU A 250 -6.10 -3.83 0.56
C GLU A 250 -5.40 -5.01 1.24
N ALA A 251 -4.65 -5.80 0.47
CA ALA A 251 -3.81 -6.87 0.98
C ALA A 251 -2.44 -6.84 0.33
N THR A 252 -1.46 -7.41 1.02
CA THR A 252 -0.09 -7.58 0.53
C THR A 252 0.32 -9.03 0.65
N GLN A 253 0.78 -9.60 -0.45
CA GLN A 253 1.36 -10.93 -0.52
C GLN A 253 2.88 -10.82 -0.59
N GLN A 254 3.56 -11.52 0.31
CA GLN A 254 5.00 -11.73 0.23
C GLN A 254 5.29 -12.99 -0.59
N LEU A 255 6.18 -12.88 -1.58
CA LEU A 255 6.60 -13.97 -2.44
C LEU A 255 8.12 -14.10 -2.45
N MET A 256 8.63 -15.34 -2.38
CA MET A 256 10.06 -15.64 -2.44
C MET A 256 10.40 -16.27 -3.78
N LEU A 257 11.61 -15.99 -4.28
CA LEU A 257 12.12 -16.65 -5.48
C LEU A 257 12.19 -18.17 -5.27
N GLU A 258 11.62 -18.92 -6.21
CA GLU A 258 11.69 -20.38 -6.20
C GLU A 258 13.11 -20.87 -6.55
N PRO A 259 13.67 -21.84 -5.81
CA PRO A 259 14.97 -22.40 -6.13
C PRO A 259 15.01 -22.95 -7.56
N GLY A 260 15.95 -22.45 -8.36
CA GLY A 260 16.20 -22.91 -9.72
C GLY A 260 15.14 -22.49 -10.75
N LYS A 261 14.22 -21.57 -10.40
CA LYS A 261 13.19 -21.05 -11.29
C LYS A 261 13.14 -19.52 -11.25
N PRO A 262 12.62 -18.87 -12.30
CA PRO A 262 12.39 -17.43 -12.30
C PRO A 262 11.11 -17.00 -11.54
N ASP A 263 10.35 -17.97 -11.02
CA ASP A 263 9.04 -17.75 -10.41
C ASP A 263 9.18 -17.29 -8.96
N PHE A 264 8.26 -16.43 -8.52
CA PHE A 264 8.12 -16.04 -7.13
C PHE A 264 6.86 -16.69 -6.56
N SER A 265 6.98 -17.35 -5.40
CA SER A 265 5.82 -17.96 -4.75
C SER A 265 5.85 -17.87 -3.23
N GLY A 266 4.67 -18.03 -2.63
CA GLY A 266 4.47 -17.99 -1.19
C GLY A 266 3.10 -18.51 -0.80
N ALA A 267 2.94 -18.89 0.47
CA ALA A 267 1.64 -19.27 1.01
C ALA A 267 0.66 -18.10 0.87
N LEU A 268 -0.53 -18.39 0.34
CA LEU A 268 -1.54 -17.38 0.06
C LEU A 268 -2.05 -16.76 1.36
N ASP A 269 -1.98 -15.44 1.48
CA ASP A 269 -2.62 -14.73 2.57
C ASP A 269 -4.16 -14.75 2.39
N PRO A 270 -4.97 -15.01 3.43
CA PRO A 270 -6.42 -15.03 3.27
C PRO A 270 -7.02 -13.68 2.89
N ALA A 271 -6.43 -12.55 3.29
CA ALA A 271 -6.89 -11.24 2.83
C ALA A 271 -6.66 -11.10 1.32
N MET A 272 -5.54 -11.66 0.83
CA MET A 272 -5.27 -11.77 -0.61
C MET A 272 -6.32 -12.65 -1.30
N GLN A 273 -6.63 -13.80 -0.71
CA GLN A 273 -7.66 -14.70 -1.25
C GLN A 273 -9.04 -14.05 -1.31
N ALA A 274 -9.42 -13.30 -0.27
CA ALA A 274 -10.69 -12.58 -0.21
C ALA A 274 -10.79 -11.55 -1.35
N LEU A 275 -9.74 -10.77 -1.60
CA LEU A 275 -9.70 -9.83 -2.73
C LEU A 275 -9.84 -10.56 -4.07
N LEU A 276 -9.08 -11.64 -4.28
CA LEU A 276 -9.10 -12.39 -5.54
C LEU A 276 -10.45 -13.10 -5.81
N THR A 277 -11.26 -13.32 -4.76
CA THR A 277 -12.59 -13.95 -4.86
C THR A 277 -13.74 -12.98 -4.57
N GLY A 278 -13.42 -11.68 -4.48
CA GLY A 278 -14.35 -10.61 -4.17
C GLY A 278 -15.31 -10.26 -5.30
N ALA A 279 -16.07 -9.19 -5.11
CA ALA A 279 -17.10 -8.75 -6.04
C ALA A 279 -16.60 -7.77 -7.13
N ASP A 280 -15.39 -7.23 -6.99
CA ASP A 280 -14.83 -6.31 -7.97
C ASP A 280 -14.60 -6.98 -9.34
N ALA A 281 -14.65 -6.18 -10.41
CA ALA A 281 -14.30 -6.64 -11.75
C ALA A 281 -12.77 -6.73 -11.93
N ASP A 282 -12.03 -5.90 -11.21
CA ASP A 282 -10.59 -5.81 -11.21
C ASP A 282 -10.06 -5.27 -9.86
N LEU A 283 -8.74 -5.33 -9.68
CA LEU A 283 -8.05 -4.77 -8.52
C LEU A 283 -6.90 -3.90 -9.00
N ALA A 284 -6.64 -2.75 -8.38
CA ALA A 284 -5.36 -2.07 -8.57
C ALA A 284 -4.22 -2.94 -8.03
N ALA A 285 -3.14 -3.11 -8.80
CA ALA A 285 -2.00 -3.93 -8.40
C ALA A 285 -0.72 -3.09 -8.23
N TYR A 286 -0.01 -3.40 -7.15
CA TYR A 286 1.23 -2.73 -6.75
C TYR A 286 2.33 -3.78 -6.55
N ALA A 287 3.57 -3.42 -6.86
CA ALA A 287 4.72 -4.23 -6.49
C ALA A 287 5.73 -3.42 -5.67
N SER A 288 6.41 -4.09 -4.76
CA SER A 288 7.57 -3.54 -4.07
C SER A 288 8.73 -4.53 -4.07
N THR A 289 9.92 -3.99 -4.33
CA THR A 289 11.17 -4.75 -4.45
C THR A 289 12.18 -4.44 -3.34
N ASP A 290 11.84 -3.48 -2.47
CA ASP A 290 12.69 -2.96 -1.40
C ASP A 290 12.12 -3.28 0.01
N GLY A 291 11.15 -4.19 0.09
CA GLY A 291 10.57 -4.62 1.36
C GLY A 291 9.34 -3.82 1.79
N GLY A 292 8.67 -3.17 0.84
CA GLY A 292 7.48 -2.35 1.07
C GLY A 292 7.82 -0.89 1.34
N ASP A 293 9.07 -0.49 1.06
CA ASP A 293 9.51 0.85 1.33
C ASP A 293 8.93 1.83 0.29
N GLU A 294 9.08 1.48 -0.97
CA GLU A 294 8.43 2.14 -2.11
C GLU A 294 7.69 1.10 -2.93
N TRP A 295 6.63 1.58 -3.58
CA TRP A 295 5.76 0.77 -4.41
C TRP A 295 5.71 1.32 -5.82
N GLU A 296 5.58 0.43 -6.77
CA GLU A 296 5.30 0.74 -8.16
C GLU A 296 3.86 0.29 -8.43
N GLU A 297 3.04 1.20 -8.93
CA GLU A 297 1.78 0.82 -9.54
C GLU A 297 2.08 0.27 -10.93
N ILE A 298 1.72 -0.99 -11.15
CA ILE A 298 2.12 -1.70 -12.36
C ILE A 298 0.96 -1.71 -13.36
N THR A 299 -0.24 -2.14 -12.97
CA THR A 299 -1.54 -1.99 -13.66
C THR A 299 -2.62 -2.64 -12.78
N TYR A 300 -3.89 -2.65 -13.19
CA TYR A 300 -4.92 -3.47 -12.58
C TYR A 300 -4.83 -4.95 -12.96
N LEU A 301 -5.42 -5.80 -12.12
CA LEU A 301 -5.59 -7.24 -12.29
C LEU A 301 -7.06 -7.57 -12.54
N SER A 302 -7.39 -8.13 -13.70
CA SER A 302 -8.74 -8.64 -13.98
C SER A 302 -9.13 -9.77 -13.02
N LEU A 303 -10.34 -9.69 -12.47
CA LEU A 303 -10.98 -10.75 -11.66
C LEU A 303 -12.01 -11.56 -12.47
N ALA A 304 -12.11 -11.34 -13.77
CA ALA A 304 -13.05 -12.08 -14.62
C ALA A 304 -12.80 -13.59 -14.54
N GLY A 305 -13.75 -14.31 -13.93
CA GLY A 305 -13.70 -15.77 -13.73
C GLY A 305 -12.87 -16.24 -12.54
N SER A 306 -12.29 -15.34 -11.73
CA SER A 306 -11.37 -15.69 -10.63
C SER A 306 -12.03 -16.60 -9.61
N THR A 307 -13.20 -16.24 -9.09
CA THR A 307 -13.92 -16.99 -8.07
C THR A 307 -14.24 -18.42 -8.52
N ALA A 308 -14.64 -18.60 -9.78
CA ALA A 308 -14.94 -19.92 -10.33
C ALA A 308 -13.66 -20.78 -10.47
N ALA A 309 -12.57 -20.18 -10.96
CA ALA A 309 -11.29 -20.86 -11.12
C ALA A 309 -10.67 -21.25 -9.76
N ILE A 310 -10.67 -20.34 -8.80
CA ILE A 310 -10.12 -20.55 -7.45
C ILE A 310 -10.91 -21.63 -6.71
N ARG A 311 -12.24 -21.58 -6.72
CA ARG A 311 -13.08 -22.64 -6.12
C ARG A 311 -12.87 -24.00 -6.78
N SER A 312 -12.57 -24.04 -8.08
CA SER A 312 -12.25 -25.28 -8.78
C SER A 312 -10.89 -25.84 -8.34
N LEU A 313 -9.91 -24.96 -8.12
CA LEU A 313 -8.61 -25.31 -7.57
C LEU A 313 -8.71 -25.85 -6.14
N GLU A 314 -9.45 -25.19 -5.26
CA GLU A 314 -9.60 -25.62 -3.86
C GLU A 314 -10.13 -27.04 -3.73
N LYS A 315 -11.03 -27.46 -4.63
CA LYS A 315 -11.56 -28.83 -4.69
C LYS A 315 -10.49 -29.87 -5.04
N GLN A 316 -9.40 -29.47 -5.69
CA GLN A 316 -8.27 -30.36 -6.03
C GLN A 316 -7.25 -30.44 -4.89
N CYS A 317 -7.21 -29.44 -4.00
CA CYS A 317 -6.16 -29.37 -3.00
C CYS A 317 -6.42 -30.33 -1.83
N PRO A 318 -5.39 -31.02 -1.32
CA PRO A 318 -5.53 -31.88 -0.15
C PRO A 318 -6.06 -31.07 1.04
N GLN A 319 -7.17 -31.53 1.63
CA GLN A 319 -7.68 -30.98 2.88
C GLN A 319 -6.70 -31.33 4.01
N VAL A 320 -6.26 -30.34 4.79
CA VAL A 320 -5.55 -30.61 6.05
C VAL A 320 -6.57 -31.26 6.98
N ALA A 321 -6.32 -32.49 7.42
CA ALA A 321 -7.12 -33.09 8.47
C ALA A 321 -7.09 -32.17 9.69
N ALA A 322 -8.26 -31.71 10.14
CA ALA A 322 -8.40 -30.83 11.29
C ALA A 322 -7.96 -31.54 12.57
N VAL A 323 -6.65 -31.49 12.86
CA VAL A 323 -6.13 -31.84 14.17
C VAL A 323 -6.13 -30.55 14.98
N SER A 324 -7.13 -30.38 15.85
CA SER A 324 -7.03 -29.39 16.92
C SER A 324 -5.84 -29.81 17.80
N PRO A 325 -4.71 -29.09 17.83
CA PRO A 325 -3.67 -29.41 18.78
C PRO A 325 -4.23 -29.09 20.17
N ALA A 326 -3.93 -29.94 21.16
CA ALA A 326 -4.16 -29.58 22.55
C ALA A 326 -3.53 -28.20 22.83
N ALA A 327 -4.29 -27.28 23.43
CA ALA A 327 -3.80 -25.93 23.71
C ALA A 327 -2.49 -25.99 24.50
N LYS A 328 -1.50 -25.18 24.09
CA LYS A 328 -0.31 -24.96 24.91
C LYS A 328 -0.74 -24.20 26.18
N PRO A 329 -0.06 -24.40 27.32
CA PRO A 329 -0.35 -23.64 28.54
C PRO A 329 -0.41 -22.13 28.25
N GLY A 330 -1.53 -21.48 28.60
CA GLY A 330 -1.76 -20.06 28.32
C GLY A 330 -2.38 -19.73 26.95
N GLN A 331 -2.76 -20.73 26.14
CA GLN A 331 -3.51 -20.54 24.88
C GLN A 331 -4.95 -21.06 25.00
N SER A 332 -5.85 -20.50 24.19
CA SER A 332 -7.23 -20.98 24.11
C SER A 332 -7.28 -22.38 23.46
N ARG A 333 -8.24 -23.20 23.88
CA ARG A 333 -8.49 -24.53 23.30
C ARG A 333 -9.26 -24.45 22.00
N ALA A 334 -10.05 -23.38 21.84
CA ALA A 334 -10.88 -23.18 20.66
C ALA A 334 -10.14 -22.43 19.55
N VAL A 335 -9.21 -21.52 19.91
CA VAL A 335 -8.53 -20.63 18.95
C VAL A 335 -7.04 -20.50 19.29
N PRO A 336 -6.14 -20.33 18.30
CA PRO A 336 -4.69 -20.33 18.50
C PRO A 336 -4.16 -18.99 19.04
N LEU A 337 -4.81 -18.43 20.06
CA LEU A 337 -4.52 -17.12 20.64
C LEU A 337 -4.28 -17.23 22.16
N PRO A 338 -3.46 -16.33 22.74
CA PRO A 338 -3.27 -16.28 24.19
C PRO A 338 -4.58 -16.02 24.95
N VAL A 339 -4.81 -16.78 26.02
CA VAL A 339 -5.88 -16.46 26.98
C VAL A 339 -5.55 -15.11 27.64
N GLY A 340 -6.54 -14.24 27.78
CA GLY A 340 -6.35 -12.94 28.43
C GLY A 340 -7.18 -11.81 27.82
N TYR A 341 -6.81 -10.59 28.19
CA TYR A 341 -7.52 -9.38 27.79
C TYR A 341 -7.03 -8.88 26.44
N TYR A 342 -7.95 -8.32 25.67
CA TYR A 342 -7.72 -7.69 24.39
C TYR A 342 -8.31 -6.28 24.39
N VAL A 343 -7.60 -5.33 23.78
CA VAL A 343 -7.97 -3.91 23.68
C VAL A 343 -7.98 -3.51 22.21
N ASP A 344 -8.97 -2.71 21.79
CA ASP A 344 -8.94 -2.03 20.48
C ASP A 344 -7.87 -0.92 20.52
N MET A 345 -6.77 -1.16 19.82
CA MET A 345 -5.61 -0.27 19.82
C MET A 345 -5.80 0.95 18.92
N ARG A 346 -6.85 1.01 18.09
CA ARG A 346 -7.11 2.19 17.24
C ARG A 346 -7.56 3.39 18.06
N ILE A 347 -8.23 3.12 19.18
CA ILE A 347 -8.89 4.14 20.01
C ILE A 347 -8.39 4.17 21.46
N GLY A 348 -7.42 3.31 21.81
CA GLY A 348 -6.88 3.20 23.16
C GLY A 348 -5.54 2.48 23.23
N THR A 349 -5.08 2.24 24.46
CA THR A 349 -3.85 1.48 24.75
C THR A 349 -4.08 0.52 25.91
N CYS A 350 -3.17 -0.43 26.18
CA CYS A 350 -3.29 -1.28 27.37
C CYS A 350 -3.40 -0.47 28.68
N ALA A 351 -2.64 0.61 28.82
CA ALA A 351 -2.65 1.44 30.03
C ALA A 351 -3.90 2.34 30.13
N ARG A 352 -4.46 2.73 28.99
CA ARG A 352 -5.64 3.61 28.87
C ARG A 352 -6.54 3.09 27.75
N PRO A 353 -7.31 2.01 28.00
CA PRO A 353 -8.29 1.54 27.02
C PRO A 353 -9.40 2.59 26.86
N PHE A 354 -10.04 2.61 25.69
CA PHE A 354 -11.19 3.50 25.47
C PHE A 354 -12.36 3.07 26.38
N GLY A 355 -12.79 3.97 27.28
CA GLY A 355 -13.79 3.67 28.30
C GLY A 355 -13.36 2.53 29.23
N ASP A 356 -14.17 1.47 29.28
CA ASP A 356 -13.88 0.18 29.92
C ASP A 356 -13.82 -0.96 28.87
N GLY A 357 -13.65 -0.60 27.58
CA GLY A 357 -13.75 -1.48 26.43
C GLY A 357 -12.59 -2.47 26.36
N THR A 358 -12.81 -3.66 26.92
CA THR A 358 -11.92 -4.81 26.78
C THR A 358 -12.73 -6.05 26.47
N LEU A 359 -12.12 -6.96 25.71
CA LEU A 359 -12.61 -8.33 25.55
C LEU A 359 -11.71 -9.27 26.35
N TYR A 360 -12.26 -10.37 26.86
CA TYR A 360 -11.48 -11.41 27.50
C TYR A 360 -11.64 -12.73 26.74
N LEU A 361 -10.55 -13.23 26.17
CA LEU A 361 -10.53 -14.56 25.55
C LEU A 361 -10.22 -15.61 26.63
N ALA A 362 -11.22 -16.44 26.95
CA ALA A 362 -11.08 -17.61 27.80
C ALA A 362 -10.69 -18.86 26.98
N GLU A 363 -10.53 -20.00 27.65
CA GLU A 363 -10.17 -21.25 26.97
C GLU A 363 -11.19 -21.70 25.91
N ASP A 364 -12.46 -21.36 26.08
CA ASP A 364 -13.58 -21.88 25.28
C ASP A 364 -14.50 -20.79 24.70
N ARG A 365 -14.29 -19.50 25.01
CA ARG A 365 -15.19 -18.41 24.62
C ARG A 365 -14.50 -17.04 24.65
N LEU A 366 -15.05 -16.10 23.89
CA LEU A 366 -14.72 -14.68 23.97
C LEU A 366 -15.79 -13.96 24.81
N VAL A 367 -15.37 -13.25 25.84
CA VAL A 367 -16.27 -12.59 26.78
C VAL A 367 -16.20 -11.09 26.57
N SER A 368 -17.37 -10.45 26.47
CA SER A 368 -17.52 -9.00 26.43
C SER A 368 -18.32 -8.53 27.66
N PRO A 369 -17.94 -7.42 28.31
CA PRO A 369 -18.70 -6.87 29.42
C PRO A 369 -20.03 -6.25 28.99
N TYR A 370 -20.20 -5.98 27.70
CA TYR A 370 -21.40 -5.33 27.13
C TYR A 370 -22.38 -6.32 26.51
N ASN A 371 -22.07 -7.61 26.55
CA ASN A 371 -22.90 -8.64 25.93
C ASN A 371 -23.69 -9.42 26.98
N SER A 372 -25.02 -9.38 26.88
CA SER A 372 -25.94 -10.13 27.74
C SER A 372 -26.42 -11.45 27.12
N CYS A 373 -26.01 -11.77 25.89
CA CYS A 373 -26.42 -13.00 25.21
C CYS A 373 -25.79 -14.24 25.84
N LYS A 374 -26.51 -15.36 25.78
CA LYS A 374 -26.03 -16.64 26.30
C LYS A 374 -25.04 -17.24 25.31
N PHE A 375 -23.80 -17.45 25.74
CA PHE A 375 -22.80 -18.16 24.94
C PHE A 375 -23.24 -19.58 24.58
N THR A 376 -23.03 -19.97 23.32
CA THR A 376 -23.33 -21.32 22.80
C THR A 376 -22.06 -22.04 22.35
N SER A 377 -21.24 -21.43 21.51
CA SER A 377 -20.01 -22.07 21.01
C SER A 377 -18.97 -21.07 20.51
N LEU A 378 -17.69 -21.43 20.62
CA LEU A 378 -16.56 -20.79 19.96
C LEU A 378 -15.79 -21.86 19.18
N LYS A 379 -15.55 -21.65 17.89
CA LYS A 379 -14.80 -22.61 17.07
C LYS A 379 -14.05 -21.93 15.95
N MET A 380 -12.92 -22.50 15.56
CA MET A 380 -12.33 -22.20 14.25
C MET A 380 -13.33 -22.57 13.15
N VAL A 381 -13.55 -21.64 12.22
CA VAL A 381 -14.28 -21.85 10.97
C VAL A 381 -13.31 -22.36 9.90
N ASP A 382 -12.07 -21.87 9.92
CA ASP A 382 -10.97 -22.30 9.06
C ASP A 382 -9.62 -22.03 9.76
N GLY A 383 -8.50 -21.98 9.03
CA GLY A 383 -7.17 -21.79 9.61
C GLY A 383 -6.89 -20.45 10.30
N ARG A 384 -7.71 -19.42 10.06
CA ARG A 384 -7.53 -18.07 10.65
C ARG A 384 -8.84 -17.42 11.11
N ASN A 385 -10.00 -17.90 10.68
CA ASN A 385 -11.28 -17.37 11.14
C ASN A 385 -11.86 -18.24 12.25
N PHE A 386 -12.43 -17.60 13.26
CA PHE A 386 -13.18 -18.24 14.31
C PHE A 386 -14.52 -17.57 14.51
N ARG A 387 -15.52 -18.34 14.94
CA ARG A 387 -16.89 -17.87 15.11
C ARG A 387 -17.33 -18.10 16.53
N GLN A 388 -17.88 -17.05 17.13
CA GLN A 388 -18.69 -17.16 18.33
C GLN A 388 -20.15 -17.24 17.93
N THR A 389 -20.88 -18.16 18.54
CA THR A 389 -22.32 -18.29 18.42
C THR A 389 -22.94 -18.14 19.79
N GLU A 390 -24.00 -17.36 19.85
CA GLU A 390 -24.67 -16.97 21.07
C GLU A 390 -26.18 -17.06 20.85
N SER A 391 -26.93 -17.13 21.93
CA SER A 391 -28.38 -17.08 21.94
C SER A 391 -28.79 -15.80 22.65
N CYS A 392 -29.30 -14.85 21.86
CA CYS A 392 -29.85 -13.58 22.33
C CYS A 392 -31.37 -13.69 22.39
N LEU A 393 -32.04 -12.90 23.23
CA LEU A 393 -33.49 -12.78 23.16
C LEU A 393 -33.83 -11.74 22.07
N ASP A 394 -34.76 -12.08 21.18
CA ASP A 394 -35.35 -11.12 20.26
C ASP A 394 -36.35 -10.18 20.97
N GLU A 395 -36.96 -9.26 20.22
CA GLU A 395 -37.93 -8.29 20.75
C GLU A 395 -39.15 -8.95 21.43
N ASP A 396 -39.47 -10.19 21.03
CA ASP A 396 -40.56 -11.00 21.59
C ASP A 396 -40.10 -11.88 22.77
N GLY A 397 -38.84 -11.74 23.20
CA GLY A 397 -38.26 -12.54 24.28
C GLY A 397 -37.95 -13.98 23.88
N ARG A 398 -37.89 -14.30 22.58
CA ARG A 398 -37.57 -15.64 22.08
C ARG A 398 -36.07 -15.77 21.82
N PRO A 399 -35.45 -16.93 22.14
CA PRO A 399 -34.03 -17.13 21.87
C PRO A 399 -33.76 -17.22 20.36
N THR A 400 -32.94 -16.31 19.84
CA THR A 400 -32.44 -16.30 18.46
C THR A 400 -30.93 -16.47 18.45
N ALA A 401 -30.40 -17.15 17.43
CA ALA A 401 -28.97 -17.40 17.31
C ALA A 401 -28.26 -16.19 16.68
N GLY A 402 -27.39 -15.54 17.45
CA GLY A 402 -26.45 -14.54 16.97
C GLY A 402 -25.10 -15.17 16.64
N THR A 403 -24.50 -14.80 15.52
CA THR A 403 -23.14 -15.24 15.17
C THR A 403 -22.24 -14.05 14.90
N THR A 404 -21.06 -14.05 15.53
CA THR A 404 -20.01 -13.08 15.27
C THR A 404 -18.79 -13.83 14.74
N ASN A 405 -18.29 -13.37 13.59
CA ASN A 405 -17.08 -13.90 12.98
C ASN A 405 -15.89 -13.00 13.32
N TYR A 406 -14.77 -13.65 13.60
CA TYR A 406 -13.51 -13.01 13.92
C TYR A 406 -12.40 -13.62 13.07
N ARG A 407 -11.39 -12.81 12.79
CA ARG A 407 -10.21 -13.19 12.01
C ARG A 407 -8.95 -12.99 12.84
N VAL A 408 -8.15 -14.02 13.03
CA VAL A 408 -6.82 -13.91 13.64
C VAL A 408 -5.94 -13.06 12.72
N THR A 409 -5.49 -11.90 13.20
CA THR A 409 -4.64 -10.95 12.45
C THR A 409 -3.17 -11.08 12.81
N GLY A 410 -2.86 -11.75 13.93
CA GLY A 410 -1.50 -11.99 14.37
C GLY A 410 -1.44 -12.98 15.54
N PRO A 411 -0.23 -13.31 16.04
CA PRO A 411 -0.07 -14.29 17.12
C PRO A 411 -0.71 -13.86 18.45
N ARG A 412 -1.08 -12.58 18.57
CA ARG A 412 -1.70 -11.98 19.76
C ARG A 412 -2.80 -10.98 19.41
N SER A 413 -3.38 -11.07 18.22
CA SER A 413 -4.40 -10.11 17.77
C SER A 413 -5.43 -10.77 16.86
N PHE A 414 -6.63 -10.21 16.86
CA PHE A 414 -7.70 -10.60 15.96
C PHE A 414 -8.58 -9.39 15.61
N ALA A 415 -9.37 -9.51 14.55
CA ALA A 415 -10.34 -8.51 14.15
C ALA A 415 -11.75 -9.05 14.07
N VAL A 416 -12.74 -8.18 14.32
CA VAL A 416 -14.15 -8.47 14.04
C VAL A 416 -14.40 -8.29 12.55
N GLU A 417 -14.94 -9.30 11.88
CA GLU A 417 -15.09 -9.30 10.41
C GLU A 417 -15.97 -8.13 9.90
N THR A 418 -16.95 -7.71 10.70
CA THR A 418 -17.96 -6.72 10.29
C THR A 418 -17.54 -5.26 10.50
N TYR A 419 -16.59 -5.00 11.41
CA TYR A 419 -16.28 -3.63 11.88
C TYR A 419 -14.78 -3.28 11.88
N SER A 420 -13.93 -4.19 11.38
CA SER A 420 -12.48 -4.00 11.23
C SER A 420 -11.80 -3.44 12.50
N GLU A 421 -12.24 -3.89 13.66
CA GLU A 421 -11.67 -3.55 14.97
C GLU A 421 -10.48 -4.45 15.27
N ASP A 422 -9.28 -3.91 15.46
CA ASP A 422 -8.08 -4.68 15.78
C ASP A 422 -7.90 -4.83 17.29
N TRP A 423 -8.31 -5.99 17.79
CA TRP A 423 -8.19 -6.38 19.18
C TRP A 423 -6.81 -6.99 19.43
N THR A 424 -6.01 -6.35 20.29
CA THR A 424 -4.64 -6.79 20.62
C THR A 424 -4.52 -7.20 22.08
N TRP A 425 -3.84 -8.32 22.34
CA TRP A 425 -3.65 -8.87 23.68
C TRP A 425 -2.86 -7.91 24.58
N CYS A 426 -3.34 -7.71 25.80
CA CYS A 426 -2.72 -6.92 26.85
C CYS A 426 -2.49 -7.77 28.12
N PRO A 427 -1.32 -7.69 28.77
CA PRO A 427 -1.14 -8.24 30.10
C PRO A 427 -2.11 -7.59 31.09
N ALA A 428 -2.73 -8.39 31.96
CA ALA A 428 -3.62 -7.88 33.00
C ALA A 428 -2.94 -6.84 33.92
N ALA A 429 -1.63 -6.96 34.15
CA ALA A 429 -0.86 -6.01 34.94
C ALA A 429 -0.77 -4.60 34.32
N GLN A 430 -0.94 -4.48 33.00
CA GLN A 430 -0.92 -3.20 32.31
C GLN A 430 -2.31 -2.53 32.25
N LEU A 431 -3.37 -3.26 32.61
CA LEU A 431 -4.75 -2.78 32.52
C LEU A 431 -5.20 -2.09 33.81
N PRO A 432 -5.95 -0.99 33.73
CA PRO A 432 -6.57 -0.39 34.91
C PRO A 432 -7.56 -1.37 35.56
N ALA A 433 -7.78 -1.25 36.86
CA ALA A 433 -8.65 -2.17 37.61
C ALA A 433 -10.08 -2.28 37.02
N LYS A 434 -10.66 -1.16 36.59
CA LYS A 434 -11.98 -1.09 35.97
C LYS A 434 -12.10 -1.84 34.64
N ALA A 435 -11.00 -1.97 33.90
CA ALA A 435 -10.96 -2.71 32.64
C ALA A 435 -10.80 -4.23 32.85
N ARG A 436 -10.51 -4.69 34.06
CA ARG A 436 -10.34 -6.12 34.39
C ARG A 436 -11.64 -6.73 34.88
N PHE A 437 -12.65 -6.80 34.01
CA PHE A 437 -14.00 -7.24 34.40
C PHE A 437 -14.12 -8.76 34.64
N TYR A 438 -13.33 -9.56 33.91
CA TYR A 438 -13.45 -11.03 33.96
C TYR A 438 -12.86 -11.63 35.25
N LYS A 439 -13.73 -12.14 36.13
CA LYS A 439 -13.35 -12.70 37.45
C LYS A 439 -12.52 -13.99 37.38
N GLY A 440 -12.49 -14.69 36.24
CA GLY A 440 -11.71 -15.93 36.06
C GLY A 440 -10.21 -15.71 35.80
N ALA A 441 -9.75 -14.46 35.65
CA ALA A 441 -8.37 -14.14 35.28
C ALA A 441 -7.34 -14.22 36.43
N GLY A 442 -7.77 -14.54 37.66
CA GLY A 442 -6.96 -14.50 38.88
C GLY A 442 -6.72 -15.84 39.57
N ARG A 443 -6.72 -16.96 38.83
CA ARG A 443 -6.34 -18.28 39.36
C ARG A 443 -5.10 -18.82 38.65
#